data_AF-A0A970KXI6-F1
#
_entry.id   AF-A0A970KXI6-F1
#
_cell.length_a   1.000
_cell.length_b   1.000
_cell.length_c   1.000
_cell.angle_alpha   90.00
_cell.angle_beta   90.00
_cell.angle_gamma   90.00
#
_symmetry.space_group_name_H-M   'P 1'
#
loop_
_entity.id
_entity.type
_entity.pdbx_description
1 polymer ?
#
loop_
_entity_poly.entity_id
_entity_poly.type
_entity_poly.pdbx_seq_one_letter_code
_entity_poly.pdbx_strand_id
1 'polypeptide(L)'
;MGKMSKIYFLTAYIEYLLDQGIRSEDYYLGDASRFLRFLLQKVGPRDIEEFLRVSGSSETYRKRLEKTLRKFFAFASEHLDITSDPFGGQRSS
;
A
#
# COMPACT_ATOMS: atom_id res chain seq x y z
N MET A 1 -27.94 -5.68 7.34
CA MET A 1 -26.52 -6.01 7.07
C MET A 1 -25.73 -4.71 7.09
N GLY A 2 -25.00 -4.45 8.17
CA GLY A 2 -24.25 -3.20 8.34
C GLY A 2 -23.24 -3.02 7.21
N LYS A 3 -23.13 -1.79 6.72
CA LYS A 3 -22.13 -1.33 5.75
C LYS A 3 -20.78 -1.91 6.19
N MET A 4 -20.20 -2.86 5.45
CA MET A 4 -18.87 -3.39 5.78
C MET A 4 -17.94 -2.18 5.89
N SER A 5 -17.48 -1.89 7.10
CA SER A 5 -16.45 -0.89 7.33
C SER A 5 -15.28 -1.25 6.42
N LYS A 6 -14.61 -0.25 5.86
CA LYS A 6 -13.39 -0.52 5.09
C LYS A 6 -12.38 -1.16 6.04
N ILE A 7 -12.22 -2.47 5.94
CA ILE A 7 -11.20 -3.20 6.67
C ILE A 7 -9.88 -2.91 5.95
N TYR A 8 -9.02 -2.13 6.60
CA TYR A 8 -7.67 -1.88 6.10
C TYR A 8 -6.82 -3.14 6.31
N PHE A 9 -6.06 -3.53 5.27
CA PHE A 9 -5.32 -4.79 5.24
C PHE A 9 -4.47 -5.06 6.50
N LEU A 10 -3.65 -4.08 6.92
CA LEU A 10 -2.78 -4.23 8.09
C LEU A 10 -3.56 -4.31 9.40
N THR A 11 -4.66 -3.56 9.52
CA THR A 11 -5.53 -3.63 10.69
C THR A 11 -6.16 -5.02 10.81
N ALA A 12 -6.69 -5.56 9.71
CA ALA A 12 -7.24 -6.92 9.69
C ALA A 12 -6.20 -7.98 10.06
N TYR A 13 -4.95 -7.82 9.60
CA TYR A 13 -3.89 -8.77 9.93
C TYR A 13 -3.54 -8.73 11.42
N ILE A 14 -3.46 -7.55 12.03
CA ILE A 14 -3.23 -7.40 13.47
C ILE A 14 -4.40 -8.01 14.25
N GLU A 15 -5.64 -7.71 13.88
CA GLU A 15 -6.84 -8.29 14.48
C GLU A 15 -6.82 -9.83 14.40
N TYR A 16 -6.46 -10.39 13.24
CA TYR A 16 -6.30 -11.83 13.06
C TYR A 16 -5.25 -12.42 14.02
N LEU A 17 -4.08 -11.80 14.16
CA LEU A 17 -3.04 -12.29 15.08
C LEU A 17 -3.55 -12.28 16.54
N LEU A 18 -4.25 -11.22 16.94
CA LEU A 18 -4.85 -11.12 18.28
C LEU A 18 -5.88 -12.22 18.53
N ASP A 19 -6.75 -12.49 17.55
CA ASP A 19 -7.77 -13.55 17.62
C ASP A 19 -7.14 -14.95 17.73
N GLN A 20 -5.96 -15.16 17.16
CA GLN A 20 -5.19 -16.40 17.31
C GLN A 20 -4.42 -16.50 18.64
N GLY A 21 -4.53 -15.50 19.51
CA GLY A 21 -3.76 -15.42 20.77
C GLY A 21 -2.27 -15.13 20.55
N ILE A 22 -1.87 -14.72 19.35
CA ILE A 22 -0.48 -14.40 19.00
C ILE A 22 -0.20 -12.96 19.43
N ARG A 23 0.60 -12.81 20.47
CA ARG A 23 1.00 -11.49 21.01
C ARG A 23 2.37 -11.01 20.51
N SER A 24 3.12 -11.87 19.83
CA SER A 24 4.44 -11.52 19.33
C SER A 24 4.34 -10.80 18.00
N GLU A 25 3.96 -9.53 18.06
CA GLU A 25 3.87 -8.63 16.91
C GLU A 25 5.21 -8.61 16.13
N ASP A 26 6.34 -8.61 16.83
CA ASP A 26 7.67 -8.48 16.22
C ASP A 26 8.04 -9.57 15.21
N TYR A 27 7.56 -10.80 15.38
CA TYR A 27 7.86 -11.89 14.43
C TYR A 27 6.89 -11.85 13.25
N TYR A 28 5.59 -11.98 13.51
CA TYR A 28 4.59 -12.11 12.45
C TYR A 28 4.36 -10.79 11.70
N LEU A 29 4.16 -9.69 12.42
CA LEU A 29 4.00 -8.37 11.80
C LEU A 29 5.33 -7.90 11.21
N GLY A 30 6.44 -8.20 11.86
CA GLY A 30 7.77 -7.89 11.36
C GLY A 30 8.07 -8.55 10.01
N ASP A 31 7.84 -9.86 9.88
CA ASP A 31 8.07 -10.59 8.63
C ASP A 31 7.10 -10.17 7.52
N ALA A 32 5.83 -9.96 7.84
CA ALA A 32 4.86 -9.39 6.90
C ALA A 32 5.30 -8.00 6.43
N SER A 33 5.76 -7.13 7.34
CA SER A 33 6.28 -5.79 7.01
C SER A 33 7.50 -5.86 6.09
N ARG A 34 8.46 -6.76 6.37
CA ARG A 34 9.64 -6.99 5.52
C ARG A 34 9.23 -7.42 4.11
N PHE A 35 8.27 -8.34 4.01
CA PHE A 35 7.77 -8.80 2.71
C PHE A 35 7.05 -7.68 1.93
N LEU A 36 6.20 -6.90 2.60
CA LEU A 36 5.53 -5.75 1.98
C LEU A 36 6.53 -4.70 1.50
N ARG A 37 7.57 -4.40 2.29
CA ARG A 37 8.66 -3.50 1.87
C ARG A 37 9.39 -4.03 0.65
N PHE A 38 9.71 -5.33 0.64
CA PHE A 38 10.33 -5.98 -0.51
C PHE A 38 9.47 -5.86 -1.78
N LEU A 39 8.15 -6.04 -1.68
CA LEU A 39 7.24 -5.85 -2.82
C LEU A 39 7.19 -4.38 -3.25
N LEU A 40 7.11 -3.46 -2.30
CA LEU A 40 7.06 -2.02 -2.57
C LEU A 40 8.33 -1.51 -3.28
N GLN A 41 9.49 -2.07 -2.99
CA GLN A 41 10.75 -1.78 -3.69
C GLN A 41 10.73 -2.17 -5.18
N LYS A 42 9.83 -3.08 -5.57
CA LYS A 42 9.75 -3.60 -6.94
C LYS A 42 8.68 -2.93 -7.79
N VAL A 43 7.81 -2.12 -7.19
CA VAL A 43 6.71 -1.46 -7.90
C VAL A 43 7.30 -0.50 -8.94
N GLY A 44 6.98 -0.74 -10.21
CA GLY A 44 7.35 0.12 -11.32
C GLY A 44 6.15 0.82 -11.96
N PRO A 45 6.39 1.64 -13.00
CA PRO A 45 5.34 2.37 -13.71
C PRO A 45 4.21 1.50 -14.25
N ARG A 46 4.53 0.29 -14.73
CA ARG A 46 3.53 -0.67 -15.25
C ARG A 46 2.59 -1.19 -14.16
N ASP A 47 3.11 -1.41 -12.96
CA ASP A 47 2.30 -1.90 -11.83
C ASP A 47 1.30 -0.83 -11.38
N ILE A 48 1.73 0.43 -11.35
CA ILE A 48 0.83 1.56 -11.06
C ILE A 48 -0.22 1.73 -12.15
N GLU A 49 0.18 1.70 -13.42
CA GLU A 49 -0.76 1.83 -14.54
C GLU A 49 -1.82 0.74 -14.48
N GLU A 50 -1.40 -0.52 -14.29
CA GLU A 50 -2.31 -1.64 -14.17
C GLU A 50 -3.22 -1.49 -12.94
N PHE A 51 -2.67 -1.12 -11.78
CA PHE A 51 -3.44 -0.91 -10.55
C PHE A 51 -4.51 0.19 -10.74
N LEU A 52 -4.14 1.31 -11.35
CA LEU A 52 -5.06 2.41 -11.66
C LEU A 52 -6.15 1.99 -12.65
N ARG A 53 -5.80 1.15 -13.63
CA ARG A 53 -6.73 0.61 -14.64
C ARG A 53 -7.76 -0.33 -14.01
N VAL A 54 -7.33 -1.26 -13.16
CA VAL A 54 -8.25 -2.23 -12.52
C VAL A 54 -9.08 -1.61 -11.40
N SER A 55 -8.56 -0.56 -10.73
CA SER A 55 -9.23 0.07 -9.59
C SER A 55 -10.11 1.26 -10.00
N GLY A 56 -9.89 1.86 -11.16
CA GLY A 56 -10.57 3.07 -11.61
C GLY A 56 -11.97 2.81 -12.16
N SER A 57 -13.00 2.99 -11.35
CA SER A 57 -14.40 3.01 -11.82
C SER A 57 -14.76 4.25 -12.66
N SER A 58 -13.93 5.30 -12.61
CA SER A 58 -14.07 6.54 -13.38
C SER A 58 -12.75 7.29 -13.46
N GLU A 59 -12.59 8.17 -14.45
CA GLU A 59 -11.38 9.00 -14.62
C GLU A 59 -11.11 9.89 -13.40
N THR A 60 -12.15 10.48 -12.81
CA THR A 60 -12.02 11.29 -11.58
C THR A 60 -11.50 10.46 -10.41
N TYR A 61 -12.00 9.22 -10.25
CA TYR A 61 -11.52 8.35 -9.19
C TYR A 61 -10.07 7.91 -9.44
N ARG A 62 -9.72 7.61 -10.70
CA ARG A 62 -8.35 7.26 -11.12
C ARG A 62 -7.36 8.36 -10.77
N LYS A 63 -7.66 9.62 -11.11
CA LYS A 63 -6.82 10.79 -10.76
C LYS A 63 -6.67 10.98 -9.26
N ARG A 64 -7.76 10.79 -8.50
CA ARG A 64 -7.69 10.81 -7.02
C ARG A 64 -6.78 9.70 -6.50
N LEU A 65 -6.93 8.49 -7.01
CA LEU A 65 -6.16 7.32 -6.59
C LEU A 65 -4.66 7.52 -6.88
N GLU A 66 -4.32 7.99 -8.08
CA GLU A 66 -2.96 8.35 -8.46
C GLU A 66 -2.36 9.39 -7.49
N LYS A 67 -3.09 10.47 -7.21
CA LYS A 67 -2.65 11.50 -6.24
C LYS A 67 -2.37 10.91 -4.86
N THR A 68 -3.22 10.00 -4.38
CA THR A 68 -3.00 9.35 -3.07
C THR A 68 -1.81 8.39 -3.08
N LEU A 69 -1.58 7.67 -4.18
CA LEU A 69 -0.41 6.79 -4.33
C LEU A 69 0.89 7.59 -4.35
N ARG A 70 0.93 8.74 -5.05
CA ARG A 70 2.10 9.64 -5.03
C ARG A 70 2.47 10.06 -3.62
N LYS A 71 1.48 10.44 -2.79
CA LYS A 71 1.71 10.77 -1.38
C LYS A 71 2.20 9.56 -0.57
N PHE A 72 1.66 8.38 -0.84
CA PHE A 72 2.09 7.15 -0.17
C PHE A 72 3.54 6.78 -0.52
N PHE A 73 3.94 6.88 -1.78
CA PHE A 73 5.33 6.61 -2.19
C PHE A 73 6.32 7.68 -1.73
N ALA A 74 5.89 8.94 -1.61
CA ALA A 74 6.70 9.97 -0.93
C ALA A 74 6.96 9.57 0.54
N PHE A 75 5.90 9.21 1.29
CA PHE A 75 6.05 8.68 2.65
C PHE A 75 6.96 7.44 2.71
N ALA A 76 6.80 6.51 1.77
CA ALA A 76 7.59 5.29 1.71
C ALA A 76 9.09 5.58 1.48
N SER A 77 9.40 6.56 0.63
CA SER A 77 10.77 7.02 0.43
C SER A 77 11.32 7.72 1.67
N GLU A 78 10.57 8.67 2.24
CA GLU A 78 11.01 9.50 3.37
C GLU A 78 11.19 8.72 4.68
N HIS A 79 10.34 7.73 4.94
CA HIS A 79 10.27 7.06 6.24
C HIS A 79 10.60 5.57 6.22
N LEU A 80 10.54 4.93 5.05
CA LEU A 80 10.69 3.48 4.94
C LEU A 80 11.91 3.05 4.11
N ASP A 81 12.69 4.01 3.61
CA ASP A 81 13.86 3.80 2.75
C ASP A 81 13.51 3.00 1.47
N ILE A 82 12.31 3.26 0.94
CA ILE A 82 11.82 2.62 -0.28
C ILE A 82 12.16 3.53 -1.48
N THR A 83 13.01 3.03 -2.38
CA THR A 83 13.60 3.82 -3.47
C THR A 83 12.98 3.50 -4.83
N SER A 84 11.87 2.76 -4.85
CA SER A 84 11.14 2.52 -6.09
C SER A 84 10.68 3.85 -6.69
N ASP A 85 10.78 3.96 -8.02
CA ASP A 85 10.25 5.08 -8.78
C ASP A 85 9.05 4.61 -9.62
N PRO A 86 7.90 4.42 -8.97
CA PRO A 86 6.72 3.86 -9.61
C PRO A 86 6.04 4.87 -10.56
N PHE A 87 6.54 6.10 -10.66
CA PHE A 87 6.02 7.13 -11.56
C PHE A 87 7.06 7.60 -12.60
N GLY A 88 8.23 6.94 -12.69
CA GLY A 88 9.25 7.19 -13.72
C GLY A 88 9.79 8.62 -13.74
N GLY A 89 9.98 9.25 -12.58
CA GLY A 89 10.61 10.56 -12.46
C GLY A 89 9.68 11.73 -12.77
N GLN A 90 8.37 11.48 -12.99
CA GLN A 90 7.38 12.54 -13.13
C GLN A 90 7.10 13.18 -11.77
N ARG A 91 7.94 14.15 -11.38
CA ARG A 91 7.62 15.08 -10.29
C ARG A 91 6.38 15.86 -10.69
N SER A 92 5.36 15.79 -9.86
CA SER A 92 4.15 16.60 -10.00
C SER A 92 4.55 18.06 -9.81
N SER A 93 4.47 18.84 -10.88
CA SER A 93 4.56 20.31 -10.85
C SER A 93 3.38 20.92 -10.08
#